data_AF-R1G9P6-F1
#
_entry.id   AF-R1G9P6-F1
#
_cell.length_a   1.000
_cell.length_b   1.000
_cell.length_c   1.000
_cell.angle_alpha   90.00
_cell.angle_beta   90.00
_cell.angle_gamma   90.00
#
_symmetry.space_group_name_H-M   'P 1'
#
loop_
_entity.id
_entity.type
_entity.pdbx_description
1 polymer ?
#
loop_
_entity_poly.entity_id
_entity_poly.type
_entity_poly.pdbx_seq_one_letter_code
_entity_poly.pdbx_strand_id
1 'polypeptide(L)'
;AVAVALGVVAAGGLLAAVAVFGLGSLLAREPWLATALRVVCGGYLAWLGLRLWLTARTPGTAPPEARGNAFRRGVLSNLTNPKAAAFFGSVLTAALPPTEPTAVKAAAVALIVAASAGWHLSVALLFSSPATQRWYAHAKPALSRVVGTVLVALGITLAVTP
;
A
#
# COMPACT_ATOMS: atom_id res chain seq x y z
N ALA A 1 15.63 -4.37 10.70
CA ALA A 1 14.30 -3.74 10.52
C ALA A 1 14.35 -2.48 9.65
N VAL A 2 15.15 -1.47 10.03
CA VAL A 2 15.26 -0.17 9.31
C VAL A 2 15.60 -0.32 7.82
N ALA A 3 16.60 -1.13 7.47
CA ALA A 3 16.96 -1.35 6.06
C ALA A 3 15.81 -1.95 5.22
N VAL A 4 15.00 -2.85 5.80
CA VAL A 4 13.80 -3.40 5.12
C VAL A 4 12.76 -2.30 4.93
N ALA A 5 12.51 -1.48 5.95
CA ALA A 5 11.57 -0.36 5.89
C ALA A 5 11.96 0.64 4.79
N LEU A 6 13.24 1.02 4.70
CA LEU A 6 13.74 1.90 3.64
C LEU A 6 13.55 1.29 2.25
N GLY A 7 13.76 -0.03 2.11
CA GLY A 7 13.51 -0.73 0.85
C GLY A 7 12.03 -0.71 0.44
N VAL A 8 11.11 -0.90 1.40
CA VAL A 8 9.67 -0.82 1.17
C VAL A 8 9.26 0.59 0.73
N VAL A 9 9.77 1.62 1.41
CA VAL A 9 9.49 3.02 1.09
C VAL A 9 9.99 3.38 -0.31
N ALA A 10 11.21 2.99 -0.67
CA ALA A 10 11.77 3.24 -2.00
C ALA A 10 10.92 2.61 -3.11
N ALA A 11 10.54 1.34 -2.95
CA ALA A 11 9.68 0.64 -3.89
C ALA A 11 8.27 1.24 -3.98
N GLY A 12 7.71 1.68 -2.86
CA GLY A 12 6.40 2.34 -2.81
C GLY A 12 6.42 3.69 -3.53
N GLY A 13 7.47 4.49 -3.30
CA GLY A 13 7.69 5.75 -4.00
C GLY A 13 7.84 5.57 -5.51
N LEU A 14 8.55 4.52 -5.95
CA LEU A 14 8.67 4.18 -7.38
C LEU A 14 7.32 3.81 -7.98
N LEU A 15 6.54 2.93 -7.33
CA LEU A 15 5.21 2.55 -7.78
C LEU A 15 4.26 3.77 -7.84
N ALA A 16 4.31 4.65 -6.85
CA ALA A 16 3.54 5.89 -6.83
C ALA A 16 3.95 6.83 -7.99
N ALA A 17 5.25 6.98 -8.24
CA ALA A 17 5.74 7.78 -9.36
C ALA A 17 5.29 7.21 -10.71
N VAL A 18 5.37 5.89 -10.90
CA VAL A 18 4.88 5.22 -12.12
C VAL A 18 3.36 5.40 -12.27
N ALA A 19 2.59 5.32 -11.19
CA ALA A 19 1.15 5.54 -11.22
C ALA A 19 0.77 6.99 -11.54
N VAL A 20 1.48 7.97 -10.98
CA VAL A 20 1.15 9.39 -11.17
C VAL A 20 1.65 9.93 -12.50
N PHE A 21 2.87 9.56 -12.90
CA PHE A 21 3.51 10.11 -14.11
C PHE A 21 3.36 9.21 -15.34
N GLY A 22 3.39 7.89 -15.18
CA GLY A 22 3.31 6.94 -16.29
C GLY A 22 1.87 6.69 -16.74
N LEU A 23 1.01 6.31 -15.79
CA LEU A 23 -0.38 5.95 -16.07
C LEU A 23 -1.21 7.17 -16.54
N GLY A 24 -0.96 8.38 -16.01
CA GLY A 24 -1.70 9.58 -16.43
C GLY A 24 -1.65 9.87 -17.94
N SER A 25 -0.51 9.62 -18.60
CA SER A 25 -0.36 9.81 -20.04
C SER A 25 -1.05 8.71 -20.88
N LEU A 26 -1.12 7.49 -20.34
CA LEU A 26 -1.79 6.35 -20.96
C LEU A 26 -3.33 6.48 -20.84
N LEU A 27 -3.79 6.87 -19.65
CA LEU A 27 -5.20 7.09 -19.33
C LEU A 27 -5.80 8.28 -20.11
N ALA A 28 -4.98 9.28 -20.45
CA ALA A 28 -5.40 10.38 -21.31
C ALA A 28 -5.69 9.96 -22.76
N ARG A 29 -5.10 8.85 -23.23
CA ARG A 29 -5.31 8.32 -24.58
C ARG A 29 -6.51 7.37 -24.64
N GLU A 30 -6.73 6.60 -23.59
CA GLU A 30 -7.73 5.53 -23.55
C GLU A 30 -8.58 5.62 -22.26
N PRO A 31 -9.75 6.27 -22.30
CA PRO A 31 -10.56 6.51 -21.10
C PRO A 31 -11.06 5.23 -20.41
N TRP A 32 -11.31 4.16 -21.17
CA TRP A 32 -11.77 2.89 -20.63
C TRP A 32 -10.73 2.20 -19.74
N LEU A 33 -9.43 2.44 -19.97
CA LEU A 33 -8.34 1.93 -19.14
C LEU A 33 -8.41 2.51 -17.72
N ALA A 34 -8.89 3.75 -17.57
CA ALA A 34 -9.04 4.38 -16.25
C ALA A 34 -10.13 3.65 -15.46
N THR A 35 -11.27 3.39 -16.09
CA THR A 35 -12.39 2.66 -15.50
C THR A 35 -11.99 1.21 -15.17
N ALA A 36 -11.33 0.52 -16.11
CA ALA A 36 -10.87 -0.85 -15.91
C ALA A 36 -9.87 -0.95 -14.74
N LEU A 37 -8.89 -0.06 -14.69
CA LEU A 37 -7.91 -0.01 -13.60
C LEU A 37 -8.60 0.25 -12.26
N ARG A 38 -9.54 1.20 -12.23
CA ARG A 38 -10.25 1.56 -11.00
C ARG A 38 -11.10 0.42 -10.47
N VAL A 39 -11.80 -0.30 -11.35
CA VAL A 39 -12.60 -1.48 -10.98
C VAL A 39 -11.71 -2.64 -10.51
N VAL A 40 -10.64 -2.96 -11.24
CA VAL A 40 -9.70 -4.03 -10.88
C VAL A 40 -9.07 -3.78 -9.52
N CYS A 41 -8.54 -2.58 -9.32
CA CYS A 41 -7.87 -2.26 -8.07
C CYS A 41 -8.85 -2.06 -6.90
N GLY A 42 -10.03 -1.48 -7.14
CA GLY A 42 -11.11 -1.39 -6.15
C GLY A 42 -11.57 -2.77 -5.68
N GLY A 43 -11.81 -3.68 -6.62
CA GLY A 43 -12.13 -5.09 -6.33
C GLY A 43 -11.01 -5.79 -5.56
N TYR A 44 -9.76 -5.55 -5.92
CA TYR A 44 -8.60 -6.09 -5.20
C TYR A 44 -8.53 -5.59 -3.75
N LEU A 45 -8.74 -4.29 -3.51
CA LEU A 45 -8.78 -3.71 -2.16
C LEU A 45 -9.91 -4.30 -1.32
N ALA A 46 -11.08 -4.51 -1.92
CA ALA A 46 -12.21 -5.14 -1.26
C ALA A 46 -11.91 -6.60 -0.89
N TRP A 47 -11.37 -7.39 -1.84
CA TRP A 47 -10.95 -8.76 -1.59
C TRP A 47 -9.90 -8.85 -0.47
N LEU A 48 -8.92 -7.95 -0.49
CA LEU A 48 -7.87 -7.90 0.52
C LEU A 48 -8.43 -7.53 1.90
N GLY A 49 -9.31 -6.54 1.97
CA GLY A 49 -9.96 -6.13 3.21
C GLY A 49 -10.78 -7.28 3.81
N LEU A 50 -11.51 -8.01 2.97
CA LEU A 50 -12.22 -9.22 3.37
C LEU A 50 -11.26 -10.32 3.87
N ARG A 51 -10.14 -10.54 3.17
CA ARG A 51 -9.12 -11.51 3.58
C ARG A 51 -8.52 -11.17 4.94
N LEU A 52 -8.23 -9.88 5.21
CA LEU A 52 -7.79 -9.39 6.52
C LEU A 52 -8.82 -9.66 7.61
N TRP A 53 -10.10 -9.49 7.28
CA TRP A 53 -11.21 -9.74 8.20
C TRP A 53 -11.35 -11.23 8.55
N LEU A 54 -11.29 -12.09 7.53
CA LEU A 54 -11.40 -13.54 7.66
C LEU A 54 -10.18 -14.17 8.34
N THR A 55 -8.97 -13.65 8.09
CA THR A 55 -7.73 -14.19 8.65
C THR A 55 -7.28 -13.51 9.94
N ALA A 56 -8.10 -12.63 10.52
CA ALA A 56 -7.78 -11.83 11.70
C ALA A 56 -7.32 -12.65 12.91
N ARG A 57 -7.85 -13.87 13.08
CA ARG A 57 -7.53 -14.77 14.21
C ARG A 57 -6.49 -15.85 13.88
N THR A 58 -6.08 -15.97 12.62
CA THR A 58 -5.11 -16.99 12.21
C THR A 58 -3.72 -16.62 12.76
N PRO A 59 -3.03 -17.52 13.49
CA PRO A 59 -1.64 -17.34 13.88
C PRO A 59 -0.79 -17.15 12.63
N GLY A 60 0.03 -16.10 12.60
CA GLY A 60 0.98 -15.92 11.49
C GLY A 60 2.17 -16.84 11.71
N THR A 61 2.49 -17.68 10.74
CA THR A 61 3.78 -18.38 10.71
C THR A 61 4.86 -17.33 10.49
N ALA A 62 5.81 -17.21 11.42
CA ALA A 62 6.99 -16.38 11.21
C ALA A 62 7.69 -16.90 9.94
N PRO A 63 7.89 -16.06 8.91
CA PRO A 63 8.66 -16.49 7.75
C PRO A 63 10.07 -16.87 8.22
N PRO A 64 10.68 -17.94 7.66
CA PRO A 64 12.04 -18.31 8.01
C PRO A 64 12.99 -17.12 7.83
N GLU A 65 14.02 -17.03 8.68
CA GLU A 65 15.04 -15.99 8.58
C GLU A 65 15.74 -16.06 7.22
N ALA A 66 15.27 -15.22 6.29
CA ALA A 66 15.83 -15.18 4.95
C ALA A 66 17.21 -14.50 4.97
N ARG A 67 18.25 -15.28 4.63
CA ARG A 67 19.63 -14.83 4.41
C ARG A 67 19.69 -13.91 3.19
N GLY A 68 20.25 -12.69 3.32
CA GLY A 68 20.42 -11.74 2.22
C GLY A 68 20.31 -10.26 2.62
N ASN A 69 20.53 -9.35 1.65
CA ASN A 69 20.48 -7.90 1.87
C ASN A 69 19.06 -7.43 2.27
N ALA A 70 18.95 -6.91 3.49
CA ALA A 70 17.70 -6.47 4.10
C ALA A 70 16.98 -5.36 3.31
N PHE A 71 17.72 -4.45 2.66
CA PHE A 71 17.14 -3.43 1.80
C PHE A 71 16.52 -4.02 0.54
N ARG A 72 17.26 -4.88 -0.17
CA ARG A 72 16.75 -5.60 -1.36
C ARG A 72 15.50 -6.39 -1.04
N ARG A 73 15.42 -7.02 0.14
CA ARG A 73 14.20 -7.71 0.60
C ARG A 73 13.01 -6.77 0.74
N GLY A 74 13.20 -5.57 1.31
CA GLY A 74 12.14 -4.56 1.40
C GLY A 74 11.65 -4.10 0.03
N VAL A 75 12.59 -3.84 -0.88
CA VAL A 75 12.29 -3.44 -2.26
C VAL A 75 11.51 -4.52 -3.00
N LEU A 76 12.05 -5.74 -3.04
CA LEU A 76 11.41 -6.87 -3.73
C LEU A 76 10.04 -7.17 -3.15
N SER A 77 9.94 -7.24 -1.81
CA SER A 77 8.68 -7.49 -1.11
C SER A 77 7.58 -6.52 -1.57
N ASN A 78 7.90 -5.23 -1.68
CA ASN A 78 6.89 -4.23 -2.03
C ASN A 78 6.64 -4.10 -3.54
N LEU A 79 7.67 -4.28 -4.39
CA LEU A 79 7.51 -4.26 -5.85
C LEU A 79 6.74 -5.48 -6.37
N THR A 80 6.98 -6.67 -5.80
CA THR A 80 6.22 -7.88 -6.16
C THR A 80 4.90 -7.97 -5.41
N ASN A 81 4.54 -6.96 -4.60
CA ASN A 81 3.28 -6.97 -3.89
C ASN A 81 2.16 -6.43 -4.79
N PRO A 82 1.30 -7.29 -5.36
CA PRO A 82 0.19 -6.83 -6.19
C PRO A 82 -0.74 -5.89 -5.40
N LYS A 83 -0.76 -5.95 -4.06
CA LYS A 83 -1.46 -4.97 -3.22
C LYS A 83 -0.91 -3.56 -3.32
N ALA A 84 0.40 -3.41 -3.28
CA ALA A 84 1.01 -2.09 -3.31
C ALA A 84 0.77 -1.44 -4.67
N ALA A 85 0.97 -2.19 -5.75
CA ALA A 85 0.69 -1.76 -7.11
C ALA A 85 -0.80 -1.40 -7.30
N ALA A 86 -1.72 -2.26 -6.85
CA ALA A 86 -3.15 -1.99 -6.93
C ALA A 86 -3.55 -0.74 -6.13
N PHE A 87 -3.07 -0.61 -4.89
CA PHE A 87 -3.37 0.53 -4.02
C PHE A 87 -2.86 1.86 -4.60
N PHE A 88 -1.57 1.94 -4.98
CA PHE A 88 -1.01 3.15 -5.55
C PHE A 88 -1.62 3.48 -6.91
N GLY A 89 -1.83 2.46 -7.74
CA GLY A 89 -2.52 2.61 -9.00
C GLY A 89 -3.90 3.22 -8.79
N SER A 90 -4.69 2.72 -7.86
CA SER A 90 -6.11 3.07 -7.75
C SER A 90 -6.39 4.33 -6.96
N VAL A 91 -5.74 4.49 -5.82
CA VAL A 91 -5.92 5.67 -4.96
C VAL A 91 -5.34 6.90 -5.65
N LEU A 92 -4.17 6.79 -6.28
CA LEU A 92 -3.53 7.96 -6.89
C LEU A 92 -4.18 8.36 -8.19
N THR A 93 -4.62 7.41 -9.03
CA THR A 93 -5.35 7.78 -10.26
C THR A 93 -6.74 8.36 -9.95
N ALA A 94 -7.38 7.93 -8.86
CA ALA A 94 -8.68 8.48 -8.46
C ALA A 94 -8.56 9.83 -7.72
N ALA A 95 -7.52 10.01 -6.91
CA ALA A 95 -7.33 11.23 -6.12
C ALA A 95 -6.62 12.35 -6.89
N LEU A 96 -5.80 12.02 -7.90
CA LEU A 96 -5.07 12.99 -8.72
C LEU A 96 -5.45 12.86 -10.20
N PRO A 97 -6.38 13.71 -10.68
CA PRO A 97 -6.68 13.82 -12.09
C PRO A 97 -5.44 14.13 -12.95
N PRO A 98 -5.39 13.69 -14.22
CA PRO A 98 -4.27 13.99 -15.11
C PRO A 98 -4.10 15.49 -15.37
N THR A 99 -5.13 16.31 -15.15
CA THR A 99 -5.13 17.77 -15.35
C THR A 99 -4.39 18.54 -14.26
N GLU A 100 -4.04 17.91 -13.14
CA GLU A 100 -3.35 18.58 -12.04
C GLU A 100 -1.93 19.04 -12.42
N PRO A 101 -1.46 20.20 -11.93
CA PRO A 101 -0.12 20.69 -12.17
C PRO A 101 0.96 19.69 -11.72
N THR A 102 2.07 19.61 -12.46
CA THR A 102 3.20 18.71 -12.15
C THR A 102 3.73 18.92 -10.73
N ALA A 103 3.72 20.16 -10.22
CA ALA A 103 4.12 20.48 -8.86
C ALA A 103 3.21 19.82 -7.80
N VAL A 104 1.89 19.78 -8.03
CA VAL A 104 0.91 19.14 -7.14
C VAL A 104 1.13 17.63 -7.13
N LYS A 105 1.33 17.02 -8.30
CA LYS A 105 1.66 15.59 -8.45
C LYS A 105 2.96 15.22 -7.73
N ALA A 106 4.01 16.02 -7.89
CA ALA A 106 5.28 15.81 -7.20
C ALA A 106 5.16 15.96 -5.68
N ALA A 107 4.42 16.97 -5.21
CA ALA A 107 4.16 17.18 -3.78
C ALA A 107 3.35 16.01 -3.18
N ALA A 108 2.35 15.49 -3.88
CA ALA A 108 1.58 14.32 -3.44
C ALA A 108 2.48 13.08 -3.28
N VAL A 109 3.32 12.78 -4.27
CA VAL A 109 4.28 11.66 -4.19
C VAL A 109 5.26 11.88 -3.02
N ALA A 110 5.80 13.08 -2.86
CA ALA A 110 6.71 13.40 -1.77
C ALA A 110 6.05 13.23 -0.40
N LEU A 111 4.80 13.68 -0.23
CA LEU A 111 4.04 13.52 1.00
C LEU A 111 3.77 12.04 1.32
N ILE A 112 3.41 11.24 0.32
CA ILE A 112 3.20 9.79 0.49
C ILE A 112 4.49 9.08 0.91
N VAL A 113 5.62 9.44 0.30
CA VAL A 113 6.93 8.89 0.65
C VAL A 113 7.32 9.29 2.07
N ALA A 114 7.15 10.56 2.43
CA ALA A 114 7.45 11.07 3.78
C ALA A 114 6.57 10.41 4.84
N ALA A 115 5.26 10.32 4.60
CA ALA A 115 4.32 9.65 5.49
C ALA A 115 4.64 8.14 5.62
N SER A 116 4.95 7.47 4.51
CA SER A 116 5.37 6.07 4.52
C SER A 116 6.67 5.87 5.28
N ALA A 117 7.66 6.75 5.11
CA ALA A 117 8.93 6.68 5.82
C ALA A 117 8.72 6.87 7.32
N GLY A 118 8.02 7.93 7.71
CA GLY A 118 7.69 8.21 9.11
C GLY A 118 6.96 7.03 9.76
N TRP A 119 5.95 6.47 9.09
CA TRP A 119 5.19 5.32 9.58
C TRP A 119 6.07 4.07 9.73
N HIS A 120 6.79 3.65 8.68
CA HIS A 120 7.57 2.41 8.72
C HIS A 120 8.78 2.51 9.65
N LEU A 121 9.41 3.68 9.78
CA LEU A 121 10.46 3.92 10.77
C LEU A 121 9.89 3.86 12.19
N SER A 122 8.75 4.51 12.43
CA SER A 122 8.08 4.48 13.74
C SER A 122 7.70 3.05 14.13
N VAL A 123 7.11 2.27 13.22
CA VAL A 123 6.78 0.86 13.47
C VAL A 123 8.04 0.03 13.70
N ALA A 124 9.09 0.21 12.90
CA ALA A 124 10.36 -0.50 13.08
C ALA A 124 10.99 -0.21 14.45
N LEU A 125 10.86 1.02 14.95
CA LEU A 125 11.35 1.43 16.26
C LEU A 125 10.43 0.95 17.40
N LEU A 126 9.11 1.07 17.30
CA LEU A 126 8.17 0.62 18.33
C LEU A 126 8.25 -0.90 18.55
N PHE A 127 8.40 -1.66 17.47
CA PHE A 127 8.46 -3.13 17.51
C PHE A 127 9.86 -3.68 17.80
N SER A 128 10.83 -2.84 18.15
CA SER A 128 12.14 -3.28 18.64
C SER A 128 12.11 -3.82 20.07
N SER A 129 11.03 -3.55 20.84
CA SER A 129 10.82 -4.10 22.18
C SER A 129 9.91 -5.35 22.18
N PRO A 130 10.29 -6.43 22.90
CA PRO A 130 9.46 -7.62 23.09
C PRO A 130 8.10 -7.35 23.77
N ALA A 131 7.97 -6.26 24.53
CA ALA A 131 6.71 -5.89 25.19
C ALA A 131 5.67 -5.40 24.18
N THR A 132 6.08 -4.54 23.24
CA THR A 132 5.23 -4.01 22.17
C THR A 132 4.76 -5.12 21.23
N GLN A 133 5.64 -6.08 20.93
CA GLN A 133 5.29 -7.24 20.09
C GLN A 133 4.19 -8.10 20.71
N ARG A 134 4.23 -8.34 22.03
CA ARG A 134 3.20 -9.12 22.74
C ARG A 134 1.86 -8.39 22.79
N TRP A 135 1.88 -7.09 23.09
CA TRP A 135 0.65 -6.29 23.08
C TRP A 135 0.01 -6.27 21.68
N TYR A 136 0.82 -6.08 20.63
CA TYR A 136 0.33 -6.12 19.26
C TYR A 136 -0.25 -7.47 18.89
N ALA A 137 0.34 -8.58 19.34
CA ALA A 137 -0.21 -9.92 19.07
C ALA A 137 -1.65 -10.06 19.60
N HIS A 138 -1.98 -9.43 20.74
CA HIS A 138 -3.35 -9.40 21.27
C HIS A 138 -4.27 -8.41 20.53
N ALA A 139 -3.75 -7.26 20.10
CA ALA A 139 -4.53 -6.26 19.36
C ALA A 139 -4.71 -6.61 17.86
N LYS A 140 -3.86 -7.46 17.29
CA LYS A 140 -3.80 -7.83 15.86
C LYS A 140 -5.17 -8.23 15.29
N PRO A 141 -6.00 -9.06 15.94
CA PRO A 141 -7.29 -9.44 15.37
C PRO A 141 -8.28 -8.28 15.25
N ALA A 142 -8.32 -7.39 16.25
CA ALA A 142 -9.18 -6.21 16.22
C ALA A 142 -8.70 -5.21 15.16
N LEU A 143 -7.40 -4.93 15.13
CA LEU A 143 -6.80 -4.03 14.15
C LEU A 143 -6.96 -4.55 12.71
N SER A 144 -6.80 -5.86 12.50
CA SER A 144 -6.98 -6.48 11.17
C SER A 144 -8.42 -6.34 10.69
N ARG A 145 -9.41 -6.40 11.58
CA ARG A 145 -10.82 -6.18 11.24
C ARG A 145 -11.11 -4.73 10.90
N VAL A 146 -10.60 -3.78 11.69
CA VAL A 146 -10.77 -2.34 11.40
C VAL A 146 -10.16 -1.98 10.05
N VAL A 147 -8.91 -2.36 9.83
CA VAL A 147 -8.21 -2.13 8.55
C VAL A 147 -8.91 -2.85 7.41
N GLY A 148 -9.39 -4.07 7.64
CA GLY A 148 -10.17 -4.83 6.67
C GLY A 148 -11.44 -4.10 6.25
N THR A 149 -12.23 -3.60 7.21
CA THR A 149 -13.45 -2.82 6.95
C THR A 149 -13.16 -1.55 6.15
N VAL A 150 -12.13 -0.80 6.52
CA VAL A 150 -11.73 0.43 5.80
C VAL A 150 -11.33 0.11 4.36
N LEU A 151 -10.56 -0.97 4.14
CA LEU A 151 -10.16 -1.39 2.79
C LEU A 151 -11.34 -1.87 1.94
N VAL A 152 -12.31 -2.56 2.54
CA VAL A 152 -13.55 -2.95 1.86
C VAL A 152 -14.35 -1.72 1.45
N ALA A 153 -14.56 -0.79 2.37
CA ALA A 153 -15.27 0.45 2.08
C ALA A 153 -14.59 1.24 0.97
N LEU A 154 -13.26 1.45 1.09
CA LEU A 154 -12.47 2.16 0.08
C LEU A 154 -12.53 1.45 -1.27
N GLY A 155 -12.39 0.12 -1.30
CA GLY A 155 -12.41 -0.67 -2.53
C GLY A 155 -13.76 -0.65 -3.23
N ILE A 156 -14.86 -0.74 -2.48
CA ILE A 156 -16.23 -0.65 -3.02
C ILE A 156 -16.48 0.76 -3.56
N THR A 157 -16.21 1.80 -2.77
CA THR A 157 -16.37 3.19 -3.21
C THR A 157 -15.58 3.39 -4.49
N LEU A 158 -14.31 3.00 -4.52
CA LEU A 158 -13.46 3.16 -5.68
C LEU A 158 -13.98 2.40 -6.92
N ALA A 159 -14.52 1.19 -6.76
CA ALA A 159 -15.09 0.45 -7.89
C ALA A 159 -16.37 1.11 -8.43
N VAL A 160 -17.19 1.71 -7.55
CA VAL A 160 -18.54 2.19 -7.88
C VAL A 160 -18.58 3.66 -8.28
N THR A 161 -17.84 4.56 -7.61
CA THR A 161 -17.88 6.01 -7.92
C THR A 161 -17.01 6.36 -9.12
N PRO A 162 -17.60 6.92 -10.21
CA PRO A 162 -16.92 7.39 -11.43
C PRO A 162 -15.86 8.47 -11.20
#